data_AF-A0A7C0XQ23-F1
#
_entry.id   AF-A0A7C0XQ23-F1
#
_cell.length_a   1.000
_cell.length_b   1.000
_cell.length_c   1.000
_cell.angle_alpha   90.00
_cell.angle_beta   90.00
_cell.angle_gamma   90.00
#
_symmetry.space_group_name_H-M   'P 1'
#
loop_
_entity.id
_entity.type
_entity.pdbx_description
1 polymer ?
#
loop_
_entity_poly.entity_id
_entity_poly.type
_entity_poly.pdbx_seq_one_letter_code
_entity_poly.pdbx_strand_id
1 'polypeptide(L)'
;MQRLLTIFTLGLVAISLNSYAADDVTEEVAASRATVKEFMQTLKKELQAGMQEGGPINAVSVCNLTAPGIANTYSVRNGWEVGRTSLKARNPDNAPDVWERAVLESFEERRRAGEDPMTMEFYEVVKEDGTRKLRYMKAIPNAGLRLA
;
A
#
# COMPACT_ATOMS: atom_id res chain seq x y z
N MET A 1 31.38 68.32 15.90
CA MET A 1 30.56 68.05 14.70
C MET A 1 31.25 66.96 13.90
N GLN A 2 30.67 65.76 13.83
CA GLN A 2 30.98 64.76 12.80
C GLN A 2 29.74 63.89 12.67
N ARG A 3 29.06 63.98 11.52
CA ARG A 3 27.91 63.15 11.17
C ARG A 3 28.45 61.84 10.61
N LEU A 4 28.09 60.70 11.18
CA LEU A 4 28.18 59.42 10.48
C LEU A 4 26.81 58.74 10.51
N LEU A 5 26.19 58.70 9.33
CA LEU A 5 25.12 57.78 9.00
C LEU A 5 25.74 56.38 8.97
N THR A 6 25.20 55.45 9.75
CA THR A 6 25.42 54.02 9.55
C THR A 6 24.08 53.38 9.25
N ILE A 7 24.02 52.83 8.04
CA ILE A 7 22.85 52.30 7.35
C ILE A 7 22.30 51.10 8.13
N PHE A 8 21.02 51.16 8.48
CA PHE A 8 20.27 50.03 9.04
C PHE A 8 19.91 49.09 7.89
N THR A 9 20.75 48.09 7.64
CA THR A 9 20.46 47.03 6.66
C THR A 9 19.34 46.16 7.23
N LEU A 10 18.13 46.43 6.76
CA LEU A 10 16.91 45.67 7.01
C LEU A 10 17.14 44.22 6.53
N GLY A 11 17.21 43.30 7.50
CA GLY A 11 17.40 41.88 7.23
C GLY A 11 16.25 41.30 6.42
N LEU A 12 16.57 40.73 5.26
CA LEU A 12 15.69 39.84 4.53
C LEU A 12 16.22 38.41 4.72
N VAL A 13 15.83 37.80 5.85
CA VAL A 13 16.01 36.35 6.04
C VAL A 13 14.95 35.69 5.17
N ALA A 14 15.36 35.17 4.02
CA ALA A 14 14.53 34.28 3.21
C ALA A 14 14.32 32.98 4.01
N ILE A 15 13.13 32.83 4.61
CA ILE A 15 12.70 31.57 5.18
C ILE A 15 12.34 30.66 4.01
N SER A 16 13.27 29.80 3.62
CA SER A 16 13.00 28.69 2.71
C SER A 16 11.95 27.78 3.36
N LEU A 17 10.73 27.82 2.85
CA LEU A 17 9.67 26.91 3.27
C LEU A 17 10.01 25.50 2.77
N ASN A 18 10.35 24.61 3.70
CA ASN A 18 10.61 23.19 3.46
C ASN A 18 9.40 22.52 2.79
N SER A 19 9.48 22.27 1.48
CA SER A 19 8.53 21.42 0.74
C SER A 19 8.81 19.91 0.88
N TYR A 20 9.74 19.53 1.77
CA TYR A 20 10.29 18.18 1.84
C TYR A 20 9.31 17.08 2.30
N ALA A 21 8.24 17.44 3.01
CA ALA A 21 7.30 16.45 3.54
C ALA A 21 6.26 15.95 2.51
N ALA A 22 5.94 16.75 1.48
CA ALA A 22 4.95 16.38 0.47
C ALA A 22 5.56 15.48 -0.62
N ASP A 23 6.80 15.74 -0.99
CA ASP A 23 7.54 14.92 -1.97
C ASP A 23 7.81 13.51 -1.42
N ASP A 24 8.21 13.40 -0.15
CA ASP A 24 8.49 12.12 0.54
C ASP A 24 7.27 11.16 0.53
N VAL A 25 6.09 11.65 0.91
CA VAL A 25 4.85 10.85 0.87
C VAL A 25 4.54 10.39 -0.56
N THR A 26 4.77 11.24 -1.55
CA THR A 26 4.48 10.92 -2.96
C THR A 26 5.40 9.81 -3.47
N GLU A 27 6.67 9.84 -3.11
CA GLU A 27 7.64 8.79 -3.43
C GLU A 27 7.31 7.46 -2.72
N GLU A 28 6.96 7.51 -1.43
CA GLU A 28 6.57 6.33 -0.65
C GLU A 28 5.30 5.67 -1.21
N VAL A 29 4.29 6.45 -1.64
CA VAL A 29 3.09 5.92 -2.32
C VAL A 29 3.46 5.29 -3.65
N ALA A 30 4.34 5.91 -4.44
CA ALA A 30 4.80 5.34 -5.70
C ALA A 30 5.53 4.00 -5.50
N ALA A 31 6.41 3.92 -4.50
CA ALA A 31 7.10 2.70 -4.11
C ALA A 31 6.13 1.60 -3.61
N SER A 32 5.13 1.98 -2.81
CA SER A 32 4.08 1.08 -2.32
C SER A 32 3.27 0.50 -3.48
N ARG A 33 2.86 1.36 -4.42
CA ARG A 33 2.12 0.95 -5.62
C ARG A 33 2.92 -0.02 -6.49
N ALA A 34 4.21 0.24 -6.70
CA ALA A 34 5.10 -0.65 -7.44
C ALA A 34 5.23 -2.02 -6.74
N THR A 35 5.49 -2.00 -5.43
CA THR A 35 5.64 -3.21 -4.62
C THR A 35 4.39 -4.09 -4.66
N VAL A 36 3.21 -3.51 -4.43
CA VAL A 36 1.94 -4.25 -4.48
C VAL A 36 1.67 -4.82 -5.88
N LYS A 37 2.02 -4.07 -6.94
CA LYS A 37 1.87 -4.56 -8.32
C LYS A 37 2.73 -5.80 -8.57
N GLU A 38 4.01 -5.76 -8.21
CA GLU A 38 4.94 -6.89 -8.40
C GLU A 38 4.54 -8.10 -7.55
N PHE A 39 4.15 -7.87 -6.28
CA PHE A 39 3.63 -8.89 -5.39
C PHE A 39 2.41 -9.60 -5.99
N MET A 40 1.43 -8.84 -6.49
CA MET A 40 0.23 -9.40 -7.11
C MET A 40 0.52 -10.14 -8.42
N GLN A 41 1.46 -9.66 -9.23
CA GLN A 41 1.88 -10.34 -10.46
C GLN A 41 2.54 -11.69 -10.16
N THR A 42 3.44 -11.70 -9.17
CA THR A 42 4.12 -12.93 -8.74
C THR A 42 3.11 -13.93 -8.18
N LEU A 43 2.22 -13.49 -7.29
CA LEU A 43 1.19 -14.36 -6.72
C LEU A 43 0.25 -14.94 -7.79
N LYS A 44 -0.13 -14.13 -8.78
CA LYS A 44 -0.95 -14.60 -9.91
C LYS A 44 -0.23 -15.68 -10.72
N LYS A 45 1.07 -15.49 -11.00
CA LYS A 45 1.87 -16.46 -11.75
C LYS A 45 1.95 -17.80 -11.02
N GLU A 46 2.26 -17.77 -9.72
CA GLU A 46 2.31 -18.99 -8.90
C GLU A 46 0.95 -19.69 -8.85
N LEU A 47 -0.14 -18.94 -8.67
CA LEU A 47 -1.49 -19.50 -8.66
C LEU A 47 -1.84 -20.18 -10.00
N GLN A 48 -1.45 -19.55 -11.12
CA GLN A 48 -1.65 -20.11 -12.45
C GLN A 48 -0.83 -21.38 -12.66
N ALA A 49 0.43 -21.42 -12.21
CA ALA A 49 1.27 -22.61 -12.27
C ALA A 49 0.66 -23.76 -11.45
N GLY A 50 0.28 -23.51 -10.19
CA GLY A 50 -0.36 -24.52 -9.34
C GLY A 50 -1.66 -25.05 -9.94
N MET A 51 -2.46 -24.18 -10.57
CA MET A 51 -3.68 -24.58 -11.28
C MET A 51 -3.37 -25.48 -12.50
N GLN A 52 -2.33 -25.17 -13.27
CA GLN A 52 -1.92 -25.97 -14.43
C GLN A 52 -1.36 -27.34 -14.02
N GLU A 53 -0.62 -27.40 -12.92
CA GLU A 53 0.05 -28.63 -12.46
C GLU A 53 -0.89 -29.62 -11.77
N GLY A 54 -1.86 -29.15 -11.00
CA GLY A 54 -2.66 -30.03 -10.15
C GLY A 54 -4.10 -29.56 -9.90
N GLY A 55 -4.59 -28.61 -10.68
CA GLY A 55 -5.93 -28.07 -10.54
C GLY A 55 -6.15 -27.32 -9.22
N PRO A 56 -7.43 -27.14 -8.80
CA PRO A 56 -7.78 -26.29 -7.66
C PRO A 56 -7.13 -26.67 -6.33
N ILE A 57 -6.86 -27.96 -6.09
CA ILE A 57 -6.24 -28.44 -4.84
C ILE A 57 -4.81 -27.91 -4.72
N ASN A 58 -4.02 -27.98 -5.80
CA ASN A 58 -2.64 -27.53 -5.79
C ASN A 58 -2.53 -25.99 -5.79
N ALA A 59 -3.48 -25.31 -6.44
CA ALA A 59 -3.63 -23.86 -6.36
C ALA A 59 -3.85 -23.35 -4.92
N VAL A 60 -4.57 -24.11 -4.08
CA VAL A 60 -4.75 -23.79 -2.65
C VAL A 60 -3.43 -23.97 -1.88
N SER A 61 -2.66 -25.01 -2.16
CA SER A 61 -1.33 -25.20 -1.56
C SER A 61 -0.39 -24.04 -1.87
N VAL A 62 -0.39 -23.52 -3.09
CA VAL A 62 0.38 -22.31 -3.46
C VAL A 62 -0.07 -21.08 -2.66
N CYS A 63 -1.38 -20.91 -2.45
CA CYS A 63 -1.90 -19.78 -1.67
C CYS A 63 -1.51 -19.88 -0.18
N ASN A 64 -1.36 -21.09 0.35
CA ASN A 64 -1.05 -21.32 1.76
C ASN A 64 0.46 -21.33 2.05
N LEU A 65 1.26 -21.95 1.17
CA LEU A 65 2.68 -22.19 1.40
C LEU A 65 3.58 -21.15 0.74
N THR A 66 3.22 -20.66 -0.45
CA THR A 66 4.08 -19.78 -1.25
C THR A 66 3.77 -18.31 -1.01
N ALA A 67 2.50 -17.95 -0.83
CA ALA A 67 2.09 -16.55 -0.64
C ALA A 67 2.76 -15.85 0.57
N PRO A 68 2.91 -16.51 1.75
CA PRO A 68 3.66 -15.93 2.86
C PRO A 68 5.14 -15.71 2.54
N GLY A 69 5.76 -16.60 1.77
CA GLY A 69 7.17 -16.47 1.35
C GLY A 69 7.39 -15.32 0.36
N ILE A 70 6.44 -15.10 -0.56
CA ILE A 70 6.46 -13.95 -1.48
C ILE A 70 6.28 -12.66 -0.69
N ALA A 71 5.29 -12.61 0.21
CA ALA A 71 5.07 -11.48 1.11
C ALA A 71 6.36 -11.13 1.87
N ASN A 72 6.98 -12.11 2.52
CA ASN A 72 8.24 -11.92 3.23
C ASN A 72 9.38 -11.43 2.34
N THR A 73 9.46 -11.90 1.09
CA THR A 73 10.49 -11.44 0.13
C THR A 73 10.36 -9.93 -0.13
N TYR A 74 9.15 -9.44 -0.35
CA TYR A 74 8.90 -8.01 -0.56
C TYR A 74 9.05 -7.22 0.74
N SER A 75 8.68 -7.81 1.88
CA SER A 75 8.85 -7.17 3.17
C SER A 75 10.32 -6.94 3.52
N VAL A 76 11.17 -7.96 3.34
CA VAL A 76 12.61 -7.88 3.62
C VAL A 76 13.36 -6.99 2.63
N ARG A 77 12.99 -7.03 1.34
CA ARG A 77 13.72 -6.29 0.30
C ARG A 77 13.54 -4.78 0.40
N ASN A 78 12.33 -4.33 0.72
CA ASN A 78 11.96 -2.92 0.62
C ASN A 78 11.58 -2.29 1.99
N GLY A 79 11.62 -3.07 3.07
CA GLY A 79 11.24 -2.61 4.42
C GLY A 79 9.74 -2.42 4.65
N TRP A 80 8.91 -2.92 3.73
CA TRP A 80 7.45 -2.84 3.83
C TRP A 80 6.87 -4.06 4.55
N GLU A 81 5.59 -4.02 4.90
CA GLU A 81 4.81 -5.21 5.19
C GLU A 81 3.76 -5.34 4.10
N VAL A 82 3.73 -6.48 3.40
CA VAL A 82 2.87 -6.69 2.22
C VAL A 82 2.04 -7.94 2.41
N GLY A 83 0.72 -7.83 2.24
CA GLY A 83 -0.21 -8.93 2.43
C GLY A 83 -1.48 -8.81 1.59
N ARG A 84 -2.40 -9.76 1.78
CA ARG A 84 -3.75 -9.71 1.22
C ARG A 84 -4.75 -9.91 2.34
N THR A 85 -5.79 -9.09 2.31
CA THR A 85 -6.92 -9.20 3.25
C THR A 85 -8.24 -9.08 2.50
N SER A 86 -9.35 -9.41 3.17
CA SER A 86 -10.70 -9.25 2.62
C SER A 86 -11.76 -9.25 3.73
N LEU A 87 -12.94 -8.72 3.43
CA LEU A 87 -14.09 -8.75 4.34
C LEU A 87 -14.55 -10.18 4.70
N LYS A 88 -14.20 -11.16 3.87
CA LYS A 88 -14.50 -12.59 4.06
C LYS A 88 -13.22 -13.41 3.90
N ALA A 89 -12.27 -13.18 4.79
CA ALA A 89 -11.00 -13.90 4.80
C ALA A 89 -11.22 -15.41 4.96
N ARG A 90 -10.61 -16.20 4.07
CA ARG A 90 -10.63 -17.67 4.15
C ARG A 90 -9.53 -18.22 5.06
N ASN A 91 -8.38 -17.53 5.08
CA ASN A 91 -7.31 -17.75 6.03
C ASN A 91 -7.49 -16.74 7.19
N PRO A 92 -7.66 -17.18 8.45
CA PRO A 92 -7.72 -16.30 9.62
C PRO A 92 -6.51 -15.36 9.75
N ASP A 93 -5.32 -15.79 9.31
CA ASP A 93 -4.11 -14.96 9.37
C ASP A 93 -4.17 -13.75 8.42
N ASN A 94 -5.11 -13.76 7.46
CA ASN A 94 -5.39 -12.67 6.53
C ASN A 94 -6.64 -11.87 6.95
N ALA A 95 -7.07 -11.97 8.20
CA ALA A 95 -8.19 -11.19 8.71
C ALA A 95 -7.80 -9.69 8.76
N PRO A 96 -8.67 -8.79 8.28
CA PRO A 96 -8.36 -7.37 8.29
C PRO A 96 -8.34 -6.81 9.71
N ASP A 97 -7.40 -5.91 9.97
CA ASP A 97 -7.47 -5.04 11.14
C ASP A 97 -8.57 -3.96 10.99
N VAL A 98 -8.67 -3.07 11.98
CA VAL A 98 -9.70 -2.01 12.00
C VAL A 98 -9.55 -1.04 10.82
N TRP A 99 -8.32 -0.66 10.47
CA TRP A 99 -8.03 0.27 9.38
C TRP A 99 -8.32 -0.39 8.02
N GLU A 100 -7.83 -1.61 7.83
CA GLU A 100 -8.03 -2.37 6.59
C GLU A 100 -9.51 -2.63 6.34
N ARG A 101 -10.27 -2.94 7.40
CA ARG A 101 -11.72 -3.14 7.30
C ARG A 101 -12.42 -1.88 6.83
N ALA A 102 -12.11 -0.71 7.39
CA ALA A 102 -12.71 0.55 6.98
C ALA A 102 -12.42 0.87 5.51
N VAL A 103 -11.18 0.64 5.06
CA VAL A 103 -10.80 0.84 3.66
C VAL A 103 -11.51 -0.15 2.73
N LEU A 104 -11.61 -1.43 3.12
CA LEU A 104 -12.35 -2.44 2.37
C LEU A 104 -13.85 -2.11 2.23
N GLU A 105 -14.47 -1.59 3.29
CA GLU A 105 -15.86 -1.15 3.29
C GLU A 105 -16.05 0.04 2.34
N SER A 106 -15.15 1.02 2.39
CA SER A 106 -15.14 2.15 1.43
C SER A 106 -14.97 1.69 -0.02
N PHE A 107 -14.08 0.73 -0.30
CA PHE A 107 -13.95 0.16 -1.65
C PHE A 107 -15.21 -0.56 -2.11
N GLU A 108 -15.90 -1.29 -1.21
CA GLU A 108 -17.16 -1.96 -1.54
C GLU A 108 -18.28 -0.95 -1.83
N GLU A 109 -18.35 0.16 -1.10
CA GLU A 109 -19.29 1.26 -1.36
C GLU A 109 -19.01 1.92 -2.72
N ARG A 110 -17.76 2.29 -3.00
CA ARG A 110 -17.33 2.87 -4.28
C ARG A 110 -17.62 1.94 -5.46
N ARG A 111 -17.36 0.64 -5.28
CA ARG A 111 -17.69 -0.39 -6.28
C ARG A 111 -19.20 -0.46 -6.53
N ARG A 112 -20.03 -0.39 -5.49
CA ARG A 112 -21.50 -0.35 -5.63
C ARG A 112 -21.99 0.92 -6.31
N ALA A 113 -21.27 2.03 -6.14
CA ALA A 113 -21.51 3.28 -6.85
C ALA A 113 -21.04 3.26 -8.33
N GLY A 114 -20.43 2.16 -8.79
CA GLY A 114 -20.03 1.97 -10.19
C GLY A 114 -18.60 2.39 -10.52
N GLU A 115 -17.79 2.75 -9.52
CA GLU A 115 -16.37 3.01 -9.76
C GLU A 115 -15.61 1.71 -10.06
N ASP A 116 -14.63 1.78 -10.96
CA ASP A 116 -13.81 0.64 -11.36
C ASP A 116 -12.83 0.23 -10.25
N PRO A 117 -12.90 -1.00 -9.71
CA PRO A 117 -11.95 -1.49 -8.71
C PRO A 117 -10.49 -1.44 -9.17
N MET A 118 -10.22 -1.50 -10.48
CA MET A 118 -8.86 -1.39 -11.00
C MET A 118 -8.25 -0.01 -10.74
N THR A 119 -9.04 1.05 -10.56
CA THR A 119 -8.55 2.40 -10.26
C THR A 119 -8.51 2.72 -8.77
N MET A 120 -9.18 1.92 -7.93
CA MET A 120 -9.25 2.20 -6.50
C MET A 120 -7.94 1.90 -5.78
N GLU A 121 -7.38 2.92 -5.16
CA GLU A 121 -6.34 2.84 -4.14
C GLU A 121 -6.68 3.79 -2.99
N PHE A 122 -6.08 3.55 -1.84
CA PHE A 122 -6.16 4.41 -0.66
C PHE A 122 -4.82 4.34 0.07
N TYR A 123 -4.38 5.47 0.62
CA TYR A 123 -3.21 5.51 1.47
C TYR A 123 -3.41 6.53 2.58
N GLU A 124 -2.75 6.28 3.70
CA GLU A 124 -2.79 7.15 4.86
C GLU A 124 -1.46 7.07 5.60
N VAL A 125 -0.98 8.20 6.11
CA VAL A 125 0.13 8.23 7.04
C VAL A 125 -0.43 8.15 8.45
N VAL A 126 -0.21 7.01 9.10
CA VAL A 126 -0.64 6.77 10.48
C VAL A 126 0.54 6.93 11.44
N LYS A 127 0.22 7.21 12.70
CA LYS A 127 1.21 7.20 13.79
C LYS A 127 0.91 6.03 14.71
N GLU A 128 1.70 4.97 14.62
CA GLU A 128 1.60 3.78 15.46
C GLU A 128 2.83 3.71 16.36
N ASP A 129 2.62 3.59 17.68
CA ASP A 129 3.69 3.49 18.68
C ASP A 129 4.74 4.62 18.60
N GLY A 130 4.27 5.83 18.26
CA GLY A 130 5.13 7.01 18.08
C GLY A 130 5.89 7.04 16.75
N THR A 131 5.80 5.98 15.94
CA THR A 131 6.46 5.87 14.64
C THR A 131 5.49 6.24 13.52
N ARG A 132 5.96 7.06 12.57
CA ARG A 132 5.22 7.37 11.34
C ARG A 132 5.26 6.14 10.43
N LYS A 133 4.11 5.69 9.95
CA LYS A 133 4.00 4.62 8.96
C LYS A 133 3.08 5.06 7.82
N LEU A 134 3.50 4.86 6.57
CA LEU A 134 2.58 4.92 5.43
C LEU A 134 1.87 3.56 5.31
N ARG A 135 0.54 3.58 5.33
CA ARG A 135 -0.29 2.43 4.99
C ARG A 135 -0.91 2.65 3.62
N TYR A 136 -0.88 1.63 2.77
CA TYR A 136 -1.34 1.68 1.39
C TYR A 136 -2.19 0.44 1.07
N MET A 137 -3.33 0.62 0.41
CA MET A 137 -4.18 -0.44 -0.08
C MET A 137 -4.60 -0.20 -1.53
N LYS A 138 -4.52 -1.25 -2.34
CA LYS A 138 -5.02 -1.29 -3.71
C LYS A 138 -6.14 -2.31 -3.80
N ALA A 139 -7.29 -1.90 -4.34
CA ALA A 139 -8.37 -2.86 -4.55
C ALA A 139 -7.97 -3.89 -5.61
N ILE A 140 -8.32 -5.15 -5.34
CA ILE A 140 -8.14 -6.29 -6.26
C ILE A 140 -9.53 -6.66 -6.78
N PRO A 141 -9.80 -6.56 -8.09
CA PRO A 141 -11.07 -7.01 -8.63
C PRO A 141 -11.17 -8.52 -8.53
N ASN A 142 -12.32 -8.99 -8.05
CA ASN A 142 -12.66 -10.40 -8.13
C ASN A 142 -13.06 -10.71 -9.59
N ALA A 143 -12.17 -11.35 -10.35
CA ALA A 143 -12.38 -11.75 -11.74
C ALA A 143 -13.39 -12.91 -11.90
N GLY A 144 -14.51 -12.89 -11.16
CA GLY A 144 -15.58 -13.89 -11.25
C GLY A 144 -15.24 -15.29 -10.75
N LEU A 145 -13.99 -15.59 -10.37
CA LEU A 145 -13.59 -16.91 -9.88
C LEU A 145 -14.01 -17.11 -8.41
N ARG A 146 -15.30 -17.31 -8.18
CA ARG A 146 -15.79 -17.98 -6.97
C ARG A 146 -15.53 -19.46 -7.13
N LEU A 147 -14.36 -19.93 -6.70
CA LEU A 147 -14.24 -21.34 -6.31
C LEU A 147 -15.13 -21.50 -5.07
N ALA A 148 -16.24 -22.18 -5.28
CA ALA A 148 -17.19 -22.64 -4.27
C ALA A 148 -16.48 -23.60 -3.29
#